data_AF-A0A367ZQH7-F1
#
_entry.id   AF-A0A367ZQH7-F1
#
_cell.length_a   1.000
_cell.length_b   1.000
_cell.length_c   1.000
_cell.angle_alpha   90.00
_cell.angle_beta   90.00
_cell.angle_gamma   90.00
#
_symmetry.space_group_name_H-M   'P 1'
#
loop_
_entity.id
_entity.type
_entity.pdbx_description
1 polymer ?
#
loop_
_entity_poly.entity_id
_entity_poly.type
_entity_poly.pdbx_seq_one_letter_code
_entity_poly.pdbx_strand_id
1 'polypeptide(L)'
;MDPDLRAATAEESFVLPTPRLEWPVRGPFLIGAQFHDFQNYSNVPYLHGGIDLRAPVGTVIVTPVAGPVTVSSYQIDAGRSPLRFQYRRWPFDPRSGSDTRYVEVAVTDAWGHTWMFRHLDAASIPSEVLRRSRTGEAVATGTPLGTIVAWHQPVLPEPATYHHCHLEVVASDGTYLNPALFLAPLFDNLPPQVHGAWLVRNEEERAFPPGSEGRPVVDGDIDLVAAITDEMPGSRYQHSPFRVRTRLLAIPPASEPRELLPWLEVVRFDRLPVIGDRTQLATVIYKERVRAGEQVIASNGEMGPRSFLLTLTNGDRQRGYAARYALPTRALRDGRYRYEIEAADLAGNVASAALEFEVRNR
;
A
#
# COMPACT_ATOMS: atom_id res chain seq x y z
N MET A 1 31.00 -12.28 6.13
CA MET A 1 30.10 -11.10 6.16
C MET A 1 30.84 -10.01 5.43
N ASP A 2 30.29 -9.58 4.30
CA ASP A 2 30.89 -8.58 3.43
C ASP A 2 30.84 -7.20 4.11
N PRO A 3 31.97 -6.49 4.27
CA PRO A 3 32.03 -5.20 4.98
C PRO A 3 31.43 -4.00 4.22
N ASP A 4 30.88 -4.17 3.02
CA ASP A 4 30.38 -3.07 2.17
C ASP A 4 28.92 -2.62 2.40
N LEU A 5 28.33 -2.87 3.58
CA LEU A 5 26.98 -2.39 3.95
C LEU A 5 26.95 -1.01 4.63
N ARG A 6 27.81 -0.07 4.23
CA ARG A 6 27.78 1.31 4.77
C ARG A 6 27.88 2.38 3.69
N ALA A 7 26.72 2.73 3.13
CA ALA A 7 26.26 4.06 2.66
C ALA A 7 24.88 3.82 2.04
N ALA A 8 23.80 4.53 2.30
CA ALA A 8 23.49 5.97 2.39
C ALA A 8 22.13 6.07 3.13
N THR A 9 21.58 7.14 3.69
CA THR A 9 21.83 8.57 3.88
C THR A 9 20.82 8.97 4.97
N ALA A 10 21.04 10.07 5.69
CA ALA A 10 20.12 10.57 6.70
C ALA A 10 18.65 10.50 6.24
N GLU A 11 17.78 9.83 7.01
CA GLU A 11 16.34 9.98 6.83
C GLU A 11 16.04 11.47 7.01
N GLU A 12 15.78 12.19 5.91
CA GLU A 12 15.14 13.48 6.02
C GLU A 12 13.83 13.25 6.76
N SER A 13 13.79 13.73 8.00
CA SER A 13 12.64 13.60 8.87
C SER A 13 11.46 14.25 8.17
N PHE A 14 10.53 13.43 7.71
CA PHE A 14 9.27 13.88 7.15
C PHE A 14 8.50 14.61 8.26
N VAL A 15 8.52 15.95 8.24
CA VAL A 15 7.83 16.74 9.24
C VAL A 15 6.36 16.78 8.88
N LEU A 16 5.56 16.10 9.70
CA LEU A 16 4.12 16.09 9.53
C LEU A 16 3.52 17.46 9.88
N PRO A 17 2.48 17.90 9.16
CA PRO A 17 1.79 19.14 9.52
C PRO A 17 1.22 19.02 10.93
N THR A 18 1.44 20.07 11.72
CA THR A 18 0.88 20.25 13.06
C THR A 18 0.23 21.64 13.11
N PRO A 19 -1.10 21.76 13.32
CA PRO A 19 -2.06 20.67 13.52
C PRO A 19 -2.30 19.83 12.25
N ARG A 20 -2.83 18.62 12.44
CA ARG A 20 -3.36 17.78 11.36
C ARG A 20 -4.46 18.51 10.60
N LEU A 21 -4.57 18.26 9.30
CA LEU A 21 -5.61 18.83 8.45
C LEU A 21 -6.95 18.10 8.62
N GLU A 22 -8.05 18.76 8.31
CA GLU A 22 -9.38 18.12 8.28
C GLU A 22 -9.51 17.16 7.10
N TRP A 23 -10.34 16.12 7.25
CA TRP A 23 -10.68 15.23 6.14
C TRP A 23 -11.42 15.96 5.03
N PRO A 24 -11.16 15.64 3.75
CA PRO A 24 -11.82 16.30 2.63
C PRO A 24 -13.29 15.89 2.44
N VAL A 25 -13.75 14.85 3.14
CA VAL A 25 -15.15 14.38 3.09
C VAL A 25 -15.93 15.02 4.24
N ARG A 26 -17.05 15.68 3.93
CA ARG A 26 -17.95 16.21 4.95
C ARG A 26 -18.97 15.14 5.37
N GLY A 27 -18.91 14.72 6.62
CA GLY A 27 -19.83 13.74 7.21
C GLY A 27 -19.20 12.35 7.40
N PRO A 28 -20.01 11.33 7.73
CA PRO A 28 -19.52 9.97 7.93
C PRO A 28 -18.93 9.38 6.65
N PHE A 29 -17.78 8.72 6.78
CA PHE A 29 -17.13 7.98 5.70
C PHE A 29 -16.39 6.76 6.27
N LEU A 30 -16.01 5.84 5.40
CA LEU A 30 -15.15 4.70 5.71
C LEU A 30 -13.89 4.78 4.86
N ILE A 31 -12.82 4.13 5.33
CA ILE A 31 -11.66 3.86 4.46
C ILE A 31 -12.00 2.63 3.63
N GLY A 32 -12.07 2.83 2.32
CA GLY A 32 -12.30 1.78 1.36
C GLY A 32 -11.05 1.00 1.02
N ALA A 33 -9.93 1.70 0.86
CA ALA A 33 -8.61 1.19 0.52
C ALA A 33 -7.59 2.09 1.19
N GLN A 34 -6.57 1.51 1.80
CA GLN A 34 -5.47 2.28 2.33
C GLN A 34 -4.53 2.70 1.21
N PHE A 35 -3.67 3.66 1.52
CA PHE A 35 -2.39 3.79 0.82
C PHE A 35 -1.72 2.42 0.71
N HIS A 36 -0.82 2.21 -0.25
CA HIS A 36 0.02 1.01 -0.40
C HIS A 36 -0.66 -0.37 -0.56
N ASP A 37 -1.98 -0.47 -0.44
CA ASP A 37 -2.73 -1.71 -0.66
C ASP A 37 -2.32 -2.32 -2.01
N PHE A 38 -2.07 -3.64 -2.04
CA PHE A 38 -1.92 -4.34 -3.30
C PHE A 38 -3.22 -4.24 -4.10
N GLN A 39 -3.09 -3.88 -5.37
CA GLN A 39 -4.20 -3.81 -6.32
C GLN A 39 -3.85 -4.55 -7.59
N ASN A 40 -4.84 -5.09 -8.29
CA ASN A 40 -4.65 -5.94 -9.47
C ASN A 40 -5.58 -5.56 -10.64
N TYR A 41 -5.73 -4.26 -10.91
CA TYR A 41 -6.64 -3.72 -11.94
C TYR A 41 -6.45 -4.41 -13.30
N SER A 42 -7.47 -5.11 -13.79
CA SER A 42 -7.39 -5.86 -15.05
C SER A 42 -6.21 -6.84 -15.09
N ASN A 43 -5.94 -7.52 -13.96
CA ASN A 43 -4.79 -8.41 -13.74
C ASN A 43 -3.41 -7.72 -13.77
N VAL A 44 -3.35 -6.40 -13.58
CA VAL A 44 -2.08 -5.67 -13.49
C VAL A 44 -1.78 -5.37 -12.02
N PRO A 45 -0.77 -6.02 -11.39
CA PRO A 45 -0.40 -5.73 -10.01
C PRO A 45 0.23 -4.34 -9.88
N TYR A 46 -0.24 -3.53 -8.91
CA TYR A 46 0.32 -2.22 -8.59
C TYR A 46 0.13 -1.87 -7.11
N LEU A 47 0.93 -0.92 -6.62
CA LEU A 47 0.79 -0.31 -5.29
C LEU A 47 -0.26 0.80 -5.34
N HIS A 48 -1.25 0.75 -4.44
CA HIS A 48 -2.26 1.81 -4.35
C HIS A 48 -1.60 3.13 -3.92
N GLY A 49 -1.68 4.15 -4.78
CA GLY A 49 -0.98 5.44 -4.58
C GLY A 49 -1.68 6.40 -3.62
N GLY A 50 -2.91 6.10 -3.22
CA GLY A 50 -3.77 7.01 -2.46
C GLY A 50 -4.61 6.28 -1.43
N ILE A 51 -5.64 6.94 -0.92
CA ILE A 51 -6.62 6.38 0.01
C ILE A 51 -8.02 6.54 -0.59
N ASP A 52 -8.85 5.51 -0.51
CA ASP A 52 -10.22 5.58 -1.00
C ASP A 52 -11.15 5.95 0.15
N LEU A 53 -11.80 7.11 0.04
CA LEU A 53 -12.71 7.65 1.03
C LEU A 53 -14.14 7.31 0.62
N ARG A 54 -14.71 6.28 1.24
CA ARG A 54 -16.04 5.74 0.94
C ARG A 54 -17.13 6.57 1.61
N ALA A 55 -17.98 7.19 0.80
CA ALA A 55 -19.15 7.93 1.26
C ALA A 55 -20.26 7.88 0.18
N PRO A 56 -21.51 8.25 0.51
CA PRO A 56 -22.61 8.24 -0.46
C PRO A 56 -22.34 9.08 -1.71
N VAL A 57 -23.01 8.73 -2.82
CA VAL A 57 -23.04 9.57 -4.03
C VAL A 57 -23.58 10.96 -3.67
N GLY A 58 -23.00 12.00 -4.25
CA GLY A 58 -23.40 13.38 -3.97
C GLY A 58 -22.73 13.99 -2.73
N THR A 59 -21.99 13.22 -1.94
CA THR A 59 -21.21 13.79 -0.83
C THR A 59 -20.16 14.77 -1.34
N VAL A 60 -20.15 15.98 -0.78
CA VAL A 60 -19.22 17.06 -1.16
C VAL A 60 -17.81 16.74 -0.69
N ILE A 61 -16.86 16.90 -1.62
CA ILE A 61 -15.43 16.86 -1.36
C ILE A 61 -14.88 18.28 -1.31
N VAL A 62 -14.12 18.60 -0.26
CA VAL A 62 -13.43 19.88 -0.10
C VAL A 62 -11.92 19.69 -0.07
N THR A 63 -11.15 20.70 -0.50
CA THR A 63 -9.69 20.64 -0.35
C THR A 63 -9.26 20.94 1.09
N PRO A 64 -8.37 20.14 1.72
CA PRO A 64 -7.81 20.44 3.03
C PRO A 64 -6.69 21.49 2.96
N VAL A 65 -6.20 21.80 1.76
CA VAL A 65 -5.10 22.74 1.52
C VAL A 65 -5.53 23.88 0.59
N ALA A 66 -4.81 24.99 0.66
CA ALA A 66 -4.91 26.08 -0.30
C ALA A 66 -3.79 25.97 -1.34
N GLY A 67 -4.06 26.42 -2.57
CA GLY A 67 -3.05 26.44 -3.62
C GLY A 67 -3.61 26.40 -5.04
N PRO A 68 -2.76 26.53 -6.07
CA PRO A 68 -3.16 26.43 -7.47
C PRO A 68 -3.95 25.16 -7.74
N VAL A 69 -5.07 25.28 -8.46
CA VAL A 69 -5.95 24.16 -8.79
C VAL A 69 -5.84 23.79 -10.26
N THR A 70 -5.94 22.49 -10.57
CA THR A 70 -6.09 21.99 -11.93
C THR A 70 -7.23 20.99 -12.00
N VAL A 71 -8.01 21.00 -13.08
CA VAL A 71 -9.06 20.01 -13.36
C VAL A 71 -8.72 19.26 -14.64
N SER A 72 -8.65 17.94 -14.54
CA SER A 72 -8.30 17.05 -15.65
C SER A 72 -9.35 15.95 -15.82
N SER A 73 -9.60 15.58 -17.06
CA SER A 73 -10.12 14.24 -17.36
C SER A 73 -8.94 13.27 -17.32
N TYR A 74 -9.21 12.02 -16.95
CA TYR A 74 -8.17 11.00 -16.99
C TYR A 74 -8.66 9.65 -17.49
N GLN A 75 -7.72 8.79 -17.84
CA GLN A 75 -7.93 7.37 -18.12
C GLN A 75 -6.82 6.56 -17.46
N ILE A 76 -7.14 5.35 -17.06
CA ILE A 76 -6.16 4.36 -16.60
C ILE A 76 -5.57 3.65 -17.83
N ASP A 77 -4.26 3.76 -18.02
CA ASP A 77 -3.50 2.92 -18.96
C ASP A 77 -2.77 1.85 -18.15
N ALA A 78 -3.31 0.63 -18.22
CA ALA A 78 -2.81 -0.53 -17.52
C ALA A 78 -2.45 -1.62 -18.54
N GLY A 79 -1.30 -2.26 -18.36
CA GLY A 79 -0.87 -3.38 -19.19
C GLY A 79 -0.05 -4.37 -18.39
N ARG A 80 -0.18 -5.67 -18.69
CA ARG A 80 0.65 -6.73 -18.08
C ARG A 80 1.92 -7.02 -18.88
N SER A 81 1.98 -6.63 -20.15
CA SER A 81 3.13 -6.81 -21.03
C SER A 81 3.28 -5.63 -22.01
N PRO A 82 4.22 -4.69 -21.78
CA PRO A 82 5.01 -4.54 -20.54
C PRO A 82 4.12 -4.22 -19.34
N LEU A 83 4.59 -4.55 -18.13
CA LEU A 83 3.91 -4.21 -16.88
C LEU A 83 3.90 -2.68 -16.73
N ARG A 84 2.71 -2.08 -16.63
CA ARG A 84 2.54 -0.63 -16.43
C ARG A 84 1.19 -0.29 -15.82
N PHE A 85 1.14 0.75 -15.00
CA PHE A 85 -0.11 1.31 -14.47
C PHE A 85 0.02 2.82 -14.26
N GLN A 86 -0.58 3.60 -15.16
CA GLN A 86 -0.47 5.06 -15.15
C GLN A 86 -1.80 5.76 -15.42
N TYR A 87 -1.94 6.98 -14.91
CA TYR A 87 -3.04 7.86 -15.29
C TYR A 87 -2.61 8.74 -16.45
N ARG A 88 -3.31 8.61 -17.58
CA ARG A 88 -3.19 9.53 -18.72
C ARG A 88 -4.18 10.66 -18.51
N ARG A 89 -3.71 11.91 -18.56
CA ARG A 89 -4.51 13.10 -18.26
C ARG A 89 -4.60 14.03 -19.46
N TRP A 90 -5.70 14.74 -19.57
CA TRP A 90 -5.89 15.84 -20.51
C TRP A 90 -6.79 16.92 -19.88
N PRO A 91 -6.76 18.17 -20.40
CA PRO A 91 -7.60 19.23 -19.88
C PRO A 91 -9.08 18.81 -19.87
N PHE A 92 -9.76 19.05 -18.74
CA PHE A 92 -11.18 18.76 -18.60
C PHE A 92 -12.03 19.74 -19.41
N ASP A 93 -12.93 19.23 -20.27
CA ASP A 93 -14.00 20.02 -20.90
C ASP A 93 -15.36 19.54 -20.37
N PRO A 94 -16.11 20.36 -19.60
CA PRO A 94 -17.41 19.99 -19.06
C PRO A 94 -18.48 19.70 -20.13
N ARG A 95 -18.23 20.06 -21.40
CA ARG A 95 -19.14 19.81 -22.54
C ARG A 95 -18.82 18.53 -23.29
N SER A 96 -17.69 17.89 -23.02
CA SER A 96 -17.18 16.76 -23.82
C SER A 96 -17.99 15.46 -23.67
N GLY A 97 -18.92 15.40 -22.71
CA GLY A 97 -19.67 14.17 -22.41
C GLY A 97 -18.78 13.01 -21.95
N SER A 98 -17.55 13.29 -21.49
CA SER A 98 -16.61 12.30 -20.94
C SER A 98 -17.29 11.40 -19.90
N ASP A 99 -16.85 10.14 -19.75
CA ASP A 99 -17.32 9.27 -18.66
C ASP A 99 -17.19 10.05 -17.36
N THR A 100 -18.36 10.39 -16.79
CA THR A 100 -18.52 11.41 -15.75
C THR A 100 -17.81 11.05 -14.45
N ARG A 101 -17.22 9.86 -14.39
CA ARG A 101 -16.54 9.26 -13.23
C ARG A 101 -15.01 9.37 -13.27
N TYR A 102 -14.43 9.75 -14.41
CA TYR A 102 -12.98 9.88 -14.57
C TYR A 102 -12.53 11.34 -14.64
N VAL A 103 -12.89 12.08 -13.59
CA VAL A 103 -12.45 13.46 -13.36
C VAL A 103 -11.52 13.50 -12.15
N GLU A 104 -10.44 14.28 -12.29
CA GLU A 104 -9.47 14.59 -11.24
C GLU A 104 -9.47 16.10 -11.01
N VAL A 105 -9.59 16.52 -9.76
CA VAL A 105 -9.26 17.88 -9.32
C VAL A 105 -7.99 17.78 -8.49
N ALA A 106 -6.97 18.58 -8.80
CA ALA A 106 -5.72 18.59 -8.07
C ALA A 106 -5.40 19.97 -7.50
N VAL A 107 -4.90 20.05 -6.27
CA VAL A 107 -4.48 21.28 -5.59
C VAL A 107 -3.04 21.13 -5.14
N THR A 108 -2.16 22.06 -5.53
CA THR A 108 -0.74 22.03 -5.11
C THR A 108 -0.52 22.98 -3.93
N ASP A 109 -0.11 22.45 -2.78
CA ASP A 109 0.07 23.23 -1.57
C ASP A 109 1.37 24.05 -1.55
N ALA A 110 1.59 24.82 -0.49
CA ALA A 110 2.76 25.69 -0.33
C ALA A 110 4.10 24.93 -0.19
N TRP A 111 4.06 23.63 0.12
CA TRP A 111 5.24 22.76 0.18
C TRP A 111 5.52 22.07 -1.16
N GLY A 112 4.67 22.28 -2.16
CA GLY A 112 4.76 21.65 -3.47
C GLY A 112 4.20 20.24 -3.51
N HIS A 113 3.44 19.81 -2.50
CA HIS A 113 2.69 18.56 -2.62
C HIS A 113 1.43 18.78 -3.47
N THR A 114 1.20 17.89 -4.42
CA THR A 114 -0.01 17.86 -5.23
C THR A 114 -1.02 16.88 -4.64
N TRP A 115 -2.15 17.41 -4.19
CA TRP A 115 -3.29 16.67 -3.65
C TRP A 115 -4.29 16.41 -4.76
N MET A 116 -4.52 15.16 -5.14
CA MET A 116 -5.39 14.75 -6.25
C MET A 116 -6.64 14.05 -5.74
N PHE A 117 -7.80 14.54 -6.16
CA PHE A 117 -9.11 14.02 -5.81
C PHE A 117 -9.77 13.45 -7.07
N ARG A 118 -10.00 12.13 -7.09
CA ARG A 118 -10.56 11.41 -8.25
C ARG A 118 -11.91 10.81 -7.91
N HIS A 119 -12.66 10.44 -8.96
CA HIS A 119 -14.03 9.92 -8.88
C HIS A 119 -15.04 10.96 -8.39
N LEU A 120 -14.82 12.20 -8.82
CA LEU A 120 -15.78 13.30 -8.66
C LEU A 120 -16.75 13.29 -9.84
N ASP A 121 -18.01 13.65 -9.58
CA ASP A 121 -19.01 13.85 -10.62
C ASP A 121 -18.64 15.08 -11.46
N ALA A 122 -18.37 14.86 -12.75
CA ALA A 122 -18.03 15.90 -13.71
C ALA A 122 -19.00 17.09 -13.72
N ALA A 123 -20.30 16.85 -13.52
CA ALA A 123 -21.32 17.91 -13.54
C ALA A 123 -21.34 18.74 -12.24
N SER A 124 -20.73 18.23 -11.16
CA SER A 124 -20.73 18.85 -9.84
C SER A 124 -19.55 19.82 -9.61
N ILE A 125 -18.55 19.83 -10.51
CA ILE A 125 -17.36 20.65 -10.35
C ILE A 125 -17.75 22.13 -10.41
N PRO A 126 -17.48 22.94 -9.36
CA PRO A 126 -17.91 24.33 -9.33
C PRO A 126 -17.31 25.16 -10.48
N SER A 127 -18.12 26.04 -11.07
CA SER A 127 -17.68 26.92 -12.17
C SER A 127 -16.46 27.77 -11.81
N GLU A 128 -16.35 28.17 -10.54
CA GLU A 128 -15.20 28.92 -10.02
C GLU A 128 -13.91 28.08 -9.97
N VAL A 129 -14.00 26.79 -9.61
CA VAL A 129 -12.86 25.86 -9.66
C VAL A 129 -12.39 25.68 -11.11
N LEU A 130 -13.34 25.52 -12.05
CA LEU A 130 -13.04 25.43 -13.48
C LEU A 130 -12.39 26.72 -14.01
N ARG A 131 -12.86 27.89 -13.57
CA ARG A 131 -12.27 29.18 -13.96
C ARG A 131 -10.84 29.29 -13.46
N ARG A 132 -10.61 29.04 -12.17
CA ARG A 132 -9.28 29.10 -11.55
C ARG A 132 -8.30 28.10 -12.15
N SER A 133 -8.78 26.90 -12.50
CA SER A 133 -7.95 25.91 -13.19
C SER A 133 -7.48 26.37 -14.57
N ARG A 134 -8.27 27.17 -15.30
CA ARG A 134 -7.87 27.71 -16.60
C ARG A 134 -6.89 28.87 -16.48
N THR A 135 -6.93 29.61 -15.38
CA THR A 135 -6.06 30.77 -15.13
C THR A 135 -4.84 30.45 -14.26
N GLY A 136 -4.75 29.22 -13.72
CA GLY A 136 -3.69 28.82 -12.79
C GLY A 136 -3.82 29.45 -11.40
N GLU A 137 -5.00 29.96 -11.05
CA GLU A 137 -5.26 30.60 -9.76
C GLU A 137 -5.43 29.59 -8.62
N ALA A 138 -5.14 30.03 -7.40
CA ALA A 138 -5.28 29.23 -6.19
C ALA A 138 -6.73 29.14 -5.69
N VAL A 139 -7.11 28.03 -5.09
CA VAL A 139 -8.29 27.89 -4.22
C VAL A 139 -7.89 27.98 -2.75
N ALA A 140 -8.83 28.33 -1.87
CA ALA A 140 -8.60 28.35 -0.42
C ALA A 140 -8.87 26.97 0.20
N THR A 141 -8.29 26.68 1.37
CA THR A 141 -8.68 25.54 2.21
C THR A 141 -10.19 25.54 2.44
N GLY A 142 -10.81 24.37 2.39
CA GLY A 142 -12.25 24.17 2.56
C GLY A 142 -13.09 24.46 1.31
N THR A 143 -12.49 24.89 0.20
CA THR A 143 -13.20 25.10 -1.07
C THR A 143 -13.79 23.78 -1.57
N PRO A 144 -15.10 23.71 -1.89
CA PRO A 144 -15.71 22.55 -2.55
C PRO A 144 -15.08 22.29 -3.92
N LEU A 145 -14.71 21.04 -4.18
CA LEU A 145 -14.11 20.59 -5.44
C LEU A 145 -15.12 19.87 -6.34
N GLY A 146 -16.17 19.32 -5.76
CA GLY A 146 -17.21 18.53 -6.44
C GLY A 146 -17.88 17.57 -5.47
N THR A 147 -18.63 16.62 -5.99
CA THR A 147 -19.28 15.55 -5.22
C THR A 147 -18.84 14.17 -5.69
N ILE A 148 -18.93 13.17 -4.81
CA ILE A 148 -18.64 11.77 -5.16
C ILE A 148 -19.62 11.29 -6.23
N VAL A 149 -19.08 10.69 -7.30
CA VAL A 149 -19.85 10.09 -8.39
C VAL A 149 -20.33 8.67 -8.05
N ALA A 150 -21.37 8.21 -8.75
CA ALA A 150 -21.79 6.81 -8.66
C ALA A 150 -20.72 5.86 -9.23
N TRP A 151 -20.53 4.75 -8.52
CA TRP A 151 -19.57 3.67 -8.81
C TRP A 151 -20.25 2.34 -8.48
N HIS A 152 -20.69 1.63 -9.52
CA HIS A 152 -21.64 0.53 -9.38
C HIS A 152 -20.98 -0.83 -9.12
N GLN A 153 -19.65 -0.91 -9.18
CA GLN A 153 -18.94 -2.13 -8.83
C GLN A 153 -18.82 -2.22 -7.30
N PRO A 154 -19.24 -3.33 -6.68
CA PRO A 154 -18.93 -3.59 -5.28
C PRO A 154 -17.46 -4.00 -5.13
N VAL A 155 -16.90 -3.78 -3.94
CA VAL A 155 -15.61 -4.33 -3.53
C VAL A 155 -15.89 -5.16 -2.27
N LEU A 156 -15.63 -6.46 -2.35
CA LEU A 156 -15.90 -7.37 -1.26
C LEU A 156 -14.87 -7.16 -0.11
N PRO A 157 -15.24 -7.48 1.14
CA PRO A 157 -16.46 -8.18 1.57
C PRO A 157 -17.70 -7.30 1.78
N GLU A 158 -17.61 -5.98 1.56
CA GLU A 158 -18.78 -5.11 1.65
C GLU A 158 -19.68 -5.27 0.40
N PRO A 159 -20.95 -5.69 0.53
CA PRO A 159 -21.83 -5.88 -0.63
C PRO A 159 -22.33 -4.56 -1.23
N ALA A 160 -22.06 -3.42 -0.57
CA ALA A 160 -22.48 -2.11 -1.01
C ALA A 160 -21.66 -1.60 -2.21
N THR A 161 -22.30 -0.78 -3.05
CA THR A 161 -21.66 -0.09 -4.18
C THR A 161 -20.47 0.74 -3.71
N TYR A 162 -19.34 0.67 -4.42
CA TYR A 162 -18.07 1.27 -4.00
C TYR A 162 -17.93 2.76 -4.37
N HIS A 163 -18.95 3.58 -4.10
CA HIS A 163 -18.87 5.05 -4.18
C HIS A 163 -17.76 5.60 -3.28
N HIS A 164 -16.79 6.29 -3.87
CA HIS A 164 -15.65 6.82 -3.12
C HIS A 164 -15.05 8.04 -3.82
N CYS A 165 -14.30 8.83 -3.06
CA CYS A 165 -13.28 9.74 -3.59
C CYS A 165 -11.91 9.07 -3.40
N HIS A 166 -11.13 8.95 -4.46
CA HIS A 166 -9.74 8.50 -4.34
C HIS A 166 -8.84 9.73 -4.13
N LEU A 167 -8.20 9.80 -2.96
CA LEU A 167 -7.30 10.88 -2.57
C LEU A 167 -5.85 10.42 -2.67
N GLU A 168 -5.03 11.13 -3.42
CA GLU A 168 -3.60 10.88 -3.56
C GLU A 168 -2.80 12.15 -3.22
N VAL A 169 -1.64 11.99 -2.58
CA VAL A 169 -0.71 13.10 -2.31
C VAL A 169 0.65 12.73 -2.88
N VAL A 170 1.17 13.57 -3.77
CA VAL A 170 2.48 13.37 -4.41
C VAL A 170 3.36 14.58 -4.12
N ALA A 171 4.59 14.34 -3.66
CA ALA A 171 5.59 15.37 -3.44
C ALA A 171 6.12 15.96 -4.74
N SER A 172 6.81 17.09 -4.63
CA SER A 172 7.39 17.80 -5.78
C SER A 172 8.44 16.99 -6.55
N ASP A 173 9.06 15.99 -5.90
CA ASP A 173 9.99 15.04 -6.50
C ASP A 173 9.31 13.81 -7.15
N GLY A 174 7.97 13.73 -7.09
CA GLY A 174 7.18 12.61 -7.61
C GLY A 174 6.97 11.46 -6.61
N THR A 175 7.44 11.58 -5.37
CA THR A 175 7.23 10.58 -4.32
C THR A 175 5.77 10.56 -3.88
N TYR A 176 5.14 9.39 -3.87
CA TYR A 176 3.81 9.19 -3.29
C TYR A 176 3.89 9.22 -1.77
N LEU A 177 3.06 10.04 -1.12
CA LEU A 177 2.99 10.20 0.33
C LEU A 177 1.65 9.67 0.85
N ASN A 178 1.66 9.04 2.02
CA ASN A 178 0.44 8.52 2.63
C ASN A 178 -0.49 9.67 3.07
N PRO A 179 -1.67 9.87 2.46
CA PRO A 179 -2.53 11.00 2.79
C PRO A 179 -3.03 10.97 4.24
N ALA A 180 -3.21 9.78 4.82
CA ALA A 180 -3.66 9.63 6.20
C ALA A 180 -2.68 10.20 7.22
N LEU A 181 -1.39 10.33 6.85
CA LEU A 181 -0.40 11.00 7.67
C LEU A 181 -0.53 12.52 7.68
N PHE A 182 -1.36 13.15 6.87
CA PHE A 182 -1.57 14.60 6.92
C PHE A 182 -2.88 14.99 7.61
N LEU A 183 -3.81 14.06 7.65
CA LEU A 183 -5.19 14.27 8.06
C LEU A 183 -5.38 13.90 9.54
N ALA A 184 -6.49 14.36 10.12
CA ALA A 184 -6.85 14.03 11.49
C ALA A 184 -6.91 12.51 11.66
N PRO A 185 -6.32 11.92 12.73
CA PRO A 185 -6.34 10.48 12.92
C PRO A 185 -7.77 9.97 13.06
N LEU A 186 -8.05 8.82 12.45
CA LEU A 186 -9.28 8.08 12.70
C LEU A 186 -9.11 7.21 13.93
N PHE A 187 -10.19 6.98 14.66
CA PHE A 187 -10.18 6.05 15.78
C PHE A 187 -9.99 4.63 15.24
N ASP A 188 -8.97 3.95 15.75
CA ASP A 188 -8.69 2.56 15.44
C ASP A 188 -8.07 1.87 16.66
N ASN A 189 -8.66 0.75 17.04
CA ASN A 189 -8.24 -0.09 18.16
C ASN A 189 -8.17 -1.57 17.79
N LEU A 190 -8.24 -1.89 16.50
CA LEU A 190 -8.15 -3.25 16.00
C LEU A 190 -6.72 -3.49 15.53
N PRO A 191 -5.98 -4.44 16.14
CA PRO A 191 -4.67 -4.76 15.63
C PRO A 191 -4.76 -5.49 14.28
N PRO A 192 -3.71 -5.39 13.44
CA PRO A 192 -3.56 -6.23 12.26
C PRO A 192 -3.65 -7.72 12.60
N GLN A 193 -3.89 -8.56 11.60
CA GLN A 193 -3.93 -10.02 11.72
C GLN A 193 -2.91 -10.66 10.79
N VAL A 194 -2.09 -11.57 11.33
CA VAL A 194 -1.20 -12.43 10.54
C VAL A 194 -1.87 -13.79 10.37
N HIS A 195 -2.40 -14.07 9.19
CA HIS A 195 -3.18 -15.28 8.88
C HIS A 195 -2.30 -16.51 8.67
N GLY A 196 -1.07 -16.29 8.23
CA GLY A 196 -0.11 -17.36 7.95
C GLY A 196 1.19 -16.81 7.38
N ALA A 197 2.23 -17.64 7.42
CA ALA A 197 3.51 -17.36 6.82
C ALA A 197 4.08 -18.62 6.16
N TRP A 198 4.76 -18.44 5.04
CA TRP A 198 5.32 -19.51 4.23
C TRP A 198 6.73 -19.15 3.79
N LEU A 199 7.57 -20.17 3.66
CA LEU A 199 8.84 -20.07 2.95
C LEU A 199 8.62 -20.61 1.55
N VAL A 200 9.03 -19.85 0.54
CA VAL A 200 9.03 -20.26 -0.86
C VAL A 200 10.44 -20.07 -1.41
N ARG A 201 10.81 -20.79 -2.47
CA ARG A 201 12.04 -20.45 -3.22
C ARG A 201 11.87 -19.06 -3.83
N ASN A 202 12.95 -18.30 -3.89
CA ASN A 202 12.94 -16.93 -4.42
C ASN A 202 12.21 -16.89 -5.78
N GLU A 203 11.29 -15.94 -5.94
CA GLU A 203 10.44 -15.74 -7.13
C GLU A 203 9.45 -16.87 -7.46
N GLU A 204 9.54 -18.04 -6.82
CA GLU A 204 8.62 -19.16 -7.03
C GLU A 204 7.34 -19.05 -6.19
N GLU A 205 6.26 -19.73 -6.60
CA GLU A 205 4.97 -19.69 -5.88
C GLU A 205 4.80 -20.81 -4.84
N ARG A 206 5.57 -21.91 -4.94
CA ARG A 206 5.32 -23.12 -4.15
C ARG A 206 6.02 -23.04 -2.80
N ALA A 207 5.26 -23.16 -1.72
CA ALA A 207 5.80 -23.22 -0.38
C ALA A 207 6.59 -24.52 -0.17
N PHE A 208 7.67 -24.43 0.59
CA PHE A 208 8.36 -25.62 1.08
C PHE A 208 7.37 -26.46 1.91
N PRO A 209 7.26 -27.76 1.64
CA PRO A 209 6.38 -28.62 2.39
C PRO A 209 6.89 -28.78 3.84
N PRO A 210 6.00 -29.06 4.81
CA PRO A 210 6.43 -29.42 6.15
C PRO A 210 7.28 -30.70 6.10
N GLY A 211 8.38 -30.70 6.85
CA GLY A 211 9.22 -31.87 7.08
C GLY A 211 8.63 -32.81 8.14
N SER A 212 9.41 -33.80 8.57
CA SER A 212 8.99 -34.83 9.54
C SER A 212 8.56 -34.29 10.89
N GLU A 213 9.06 -33.11 11.28
CA GLU A 213 8.71 -32.44 12.53
C GLU A 213 7.69 -31.29 12.34
N GLY A 214 6.98 -31.26 11.21
CA GLY A 214 5.97 -30.23 10.90
C GLY A 214 6.53 -28.87 10.47
N ARG A 215 7.85 -28.68 10.52
CA ARG A 215 8.55 -27.46 10.05
C ARG A 215 9.07 -27.63 8.63
N PRO A 216 9.01 -26.60 7.77
CA PRO A 216 9.61 -26.67 6.45
C PRO A 216 11.14 -26.83 6.54
N VAL A 217 11.68 -27.68 5.67
CA VAL A 217 13.13 -27.83 5.47
C VAL A 217 13.48 -27.10 4.18
N VAL A 218 14.37 -26.12 4.26
CA VAL A 218 14.67 -25.17 3.18
C VAL A 218 16.13 -25.21 2.75
N ASP A 219 16.36 -24.84 1.50
CA ASP A 219 17.66 -24.67 0.87
C ASP A 219 17.57 -23.60 -0.24
N GLY A 220 18.71 -23.02 -0.62
CA GLY A 220 18.82 -22.00 -1.67
C GLY A 220 18.46 -20.59 -1.22
N ASP A 221 18.12 -19.73 -2.16
CA ASP A 221 17.60 -18.39 -1.85
C ASP A 221 16.09 -18.49 -1.63
N ILE A 222 15.60 -17.97 -0.51
CA ILE A 222 14.20 -18.13 -0.08
C ILE A 222 13.52 -16.79 0.22
N ASP A 223 12.24 -16.71 -0.14
CA ASP A 223 11.35 -15.65 0.29
C ASP A 223 10.56 -16.11 1.53
N LEU A 224 10.54 -15.28 2.57
CA LEU A 224 9.49 -15.33 3.61
C LEU A 224 8.28 -14.53 3.11
N VAL A 225 7.11 -15.17 3.00
CA VAL A 225 5.86 -14.55 2.58
C VAL A 225 4.82 -14.67 3.68
N ALA A 226 4.18 -13.57 4.07
CA ALA A 226 3.15 -13.56 5.10
C ALA A 226 1.82 -13.00 4.57
N ALA A 227 0.72 -13.68 4.87
CA ALA A 227 -0.62 -13.16 4.68
C ALA A 227 -0.97 -12.27 5.87
N ILE A 228 -1.01 -10.95 5.64
CA ILE A 228 -1.28 -9.97 6.70
C ILE A 228 -2.40 -9.07 6.24
N THR A 229 -3.42 -8.89 7.07
CA THR A 229 -4.48 -7.90 6.84
C THR A 229 -4.62 -7.00 8.05
N ASP A 230 -5.25 -5.86 7.83
CA ASP A 230 -5.65 -4.89 8.82
C ASP A 230 -7.11 -4.51 8.59
N GLU A 231 -7.82 -4.10 9.64
CA GLU A 231 -9.24 -3.78 9.61
C GLU A 231 -9.52 -2.56 10.48
N MET A 232 -10.43 -1.69 10.04
CA MET A 232 -10.80 -0.51 10.81
C MET A 232 -12.20 -0.66 11.43
N PRO A 233 -12.46 -0.13 12.64
CA PRO A 233 -13.77 -0.18 13.27
C PRO A 233 -14.88 0.33 12.35
N GLY A 234 -15.96 -0.46 12.22
CA GLY A 234 -17.13 -0.09 11.40
C GLY A 234 -16.98 -0.34 9.90
N SER A 235 -15.87 -0.93 9.46
CA SER A 235 -15.67 -1.39 8.08
C SER A 235 -15.31 -2.87 8.04
N ARG A 236 -15.74 -3.58 7.00
CA ARG A 236 -15.26 -4.93 6.69
C ARG A 236 -14.17 -4.93 5.62
N TYR A 237 -13.77 -3.76 5.11
CA TYR A 237 -12.65 -3.71 4.17
C TYR A 237 -11.37 -4.17 4.86
N GLN A 238 -10.61 -4.98 4.14
CA GLN A 238 -9.30 -5.43 4.57
C GLN A 238 -8.24 -4.56 3.91
N HIS A 239 -7.23 -4.21 4.70
CA HIS A 239 -6.13 -3.35 4.31
C HIS A 239 -4.79 -4.03 4.54
N SER A 240 -3.74 -3.55 3.88
CA SER A 240 -2.37 -3.92 4.19
C SER A 240 -1.91 -3.18 5.46
N PRO A 241 -1.10 -3.80 6.32
CA PRO A 241 -0.60 -3.15 7.54
C PRO A 241 0.23 -1.90 7.19
N PHE A 242 0.23 -0.89 8.06
CA PHE A 242 1.02 0.33 7.87
C PHE A 242 2.54 0.07 7.99
N ARG A 243 2.93 -0.81 8.90
CA ARG A 243 4.34 -1.18 9.14
C ARG A 243 4.47 -2.68 9.35
N VAL A 244 5.52 -3.28 8.79
CA VAL A 244 5.93 -4.65 9.12
C VAL A 244 7.43 -4.69 9.43
N ARG A 245 7.77 -5.32 10.54
CA ARG A 245 9.15 -5.60 10.94
C ARG A 245 9.36 -7.10 11.09
N THR A 246 10.59 -7.55 10.86
CA THR A 246 10.97 -8.94 11.09
C THR A 246 12.29 -9.06 11.83
N ARG A 247 12.52 -10.21 12.46
CA ARG A 247 13.84 -10.60 12.95
C ARG A 247 14.08 -12.09 12.74
N LEU A 248 15.35 -12.49 12.68
CA LEU A 248 15.76 -13.87 12.47
C LEU A 248 16.58 -14.36 13.66
N LEU A 249 16.15 -15.47 14.24
CA LEU A 249 16.81 -16.14 15.35
C LEU A 249 17.32 -17.51 14.91
N ALA A 250 18.52 -17.89 15.31
CA ALA A 250 18.96 -19.27 15.33
C ALA A 250 18.46 -19.95 16.62
N ILE A 251 18.04 -21.22 16.53
CA ILE A 251 17.57 -22.01 17.68
C ILE A 251 18.55 -23.18 17.88
N PRO A 252 19.61 -23.01 18.68
CA PRO A 252 20.55 -24.09 18.94
C PRO A 252 19.91 -25.21 19.78
N PRO A 253 20.40 -26.46 19.67
CA PRO A 253 19.97 -27.53 20.58
C PRO A 253 20.29 -27.18 22.03
N ALA A 254 19.27 -27.20 22.90
CA ALA A 254 19.42 -27.00 24.35
C ALA A 254 20.08 -25.66 24.75
N SER A 255 19.88 -24.59 23.98
CA SER A 255 20.31 -23.23 24.33
C SER A 255 19.25 -22.20 23.98
N GLU A 256 19.35 -21.02 24.57
CA GLU A 256 18.49 -19.89 24.22
C GLU A 256 18.64 -19.50 22.74
N PRO A 257 17.55 -19.04 22.08
CA PRO A 257 17.63 -18.50 20.73
C PRO A 257 18.67 -17.39 20.62
N ARG A 258 19.48 -17.44 19.57
CA ARG A 258 20.50 -16.43 19.28
C ARG A 258 20.03 -15.55 18.12
N GLU A 259 19.99 -14.24 18.35
CA GLU A 259 19.68 -13.27 17.30
C GLU A 259 20.73 -13.28 16.19
N LEU A 260 20.27 -13.40 14.93
CA LEU A 260 21.11 -13.30 13.74
C LEU A 260 20.82 -12.05 12.93
N LEU A 261 19.55 -11.67 12.85
CA LEU A 261 19.11 -10.38 12.33
C LEU A 261 18.28 -9.71 13.42
N PRO A 262 18.61 -8.47 13.84
CA PRO A 262 17.78 -7.71 14.76
C PRO A 262 16.46 -7.34 14.08
N TRP A 263 15.55 -6.72 14.84
CA TRP A 263 14.33 -6.13 14.27
C TRP A 263 14.67 -5.17 13.13
N LEU A 264 14.26 -5.56 11.92
CA LEU A 264 14.40 -4.82 10.68
C LEU A 264 13.01 -4.34 10.25
N GLU A 265 12.87 -3.04 9.98
CA GLU A 265 11.66 -2.51 9.35
C GLU A 265 11.67 -2.83 7.85
N VAL A 266 10.93 -3.88 7.48
CA VAL A 266 10.83 -4.34 6.09
C VAL A 266 10.03 -3.34 5.27
N VAL A 267 8.85 -2.95 5.77
CA VAL A 267 8.02 -1.91 5.15
C VAL A 267 7.48 -0.96 6.20
N ARG A 268 7.38 0.30 5.81
CA ARG A 268 6.60 1.33 6.47
C ARG A 268 6.06 2.25 5.39
N PHE A 269 4.75 2.37 5.35
CA PHE A 269 4.07 3.04 4.26
C PHE A 269 3.68 4.47 4.63
N ASP A 270 4.66 5.25 5.06
CA ASP A 270 4.57 6.71 5.08
C ASP A 270 4.69 7.30 3.66
N ARG A 271 5.40 6.59 2.78
CA ARG A 271 5.57 6.85 1.35
C ARG A 271 5.66 5.55 0.57
N LEU A 272 5.42 5.58 -0.74
CA LEU A 272 5.73 4.42 -1.58
C LEU A 272 7.24 4.38 -1.87
N PRO A 273 7.85 3.19 -1.97
CA PRO A 273 9.27 3.06 -2.32
C PRO A 273 9.54 3.20 -3.83
N VAL A 274 8.69 3.96 -4.54
CA VAL A 274 8.73 4.14 -6.00
C VAL A 274 8.42 5.59 -6.36
N ILE A 275 8.95 6.02 -7.50
CA ILE A 275 8.60 7.28 -8.16
C ILE A 275 8.03 6.93 -9.54
N GLY A 276 6.88 7.51 -9.89
CA GLY A 276 6.23 7.27 -11.17
C GLY A 276 5.40 5.99 -11.22
N ASP A 277 5.80 5.00 -12.02
CA ASP A 277 4.97 3.82 -12.31
C ASP A 277 4.76 2.95 -11.07
N ARG A 278 3.49 2.79 -10.66
CA ARG A 278 3.08 2.09 -9.44
C ARG A 278 3.17 0.58 -9.53
N THR A 279 3.44 0.04 -10.71
CA THR A 279 3.73 -1.39 -10.86
C THR A 279 5.15 -1.74 -10.43
N GLN A 280 6.04 -0.74 -10.34
CA GLN A 280 7.38 -0.93 -9.81
C GLN A 280 7.28 -1.53 -8.40
N LEU A 281 8.07 -2.57 -8.15
CA LEU A 281 8.16 -3.25 -6.86
C LEU A 281 6.86 -3.89 -6.34
N ALA A 282 5.70 -3.74 -7.00
CA ALA A 282 4.45 -4.30 -6.53
C ALA A 282 4.55 -5.81 -6.34
N THR A 283 5.15 -6.53 -7.29
CA THR A 283 5.39 -7.98 -7.24
C THR A 283 6.61 -8.39 -6.41
N VAL A 284 7.42 -7.42 -5.97
CA VAL A 284 8.58 -7.64 -5.09
C VAL A 284 8.16 -7.52 -3.63
N ILE A 285 7.32 -6.54 -3.31
CA ILE A 285 6.78 -6.27 -1.97
C ILE A 285 5.61 -7.21 -1.69
N TYR A 286 4.72 -7.39 -2.67
CA TYR A 286 3.60 -8.32 -2.56
C TYR A 286 3.78 -9.48 -3.52
N LYS A 287 3.51 -10.69 -3.06
CA LYS A 287 3.44 -11.86 -3.92
C LYS A 287 2.03 -12.01 -4.46
N GLU A 288 1.87 -12.24 -5.76
CA GLU A 288 0.52 -12.45 -6.33
C GLU A 288 -0.13 -13.73 -5.77
N ARG A 289 0.66 -14.78 -5.49
CA ARG A 289 0.15 -16.02 -4.91
C ARG A 289 1.20 -16.88 -4.22
N VAL A 290 0.72 -17.74 -3.32
CA VAL A 290 1.46 -18.84 -2.69
C VAL A 290 0.64 -20.13 -2.83
N ARG A 291 1.33 -21.24 -3.13
CA ARG A 291 0.76 -22.59 -3.18
C ARG A 291 1.27 -23.38 -1.97
N ALA A 292 0.39 -23.63 -1.00
CA ALA A 292 0.69 -24.35 0.23
C ALA A 292 -0.07 -25.69 0.24
N GLY A 293 0.61 -26.77 -0.15
CA GLY A 293 -0.05 -28.05 -0.42
C GLY A 293 -1.02 -27.93 -1.60
N GLU A 294 -2.29 -28.31 -1.39
CA GLU A 294 -3.36 -28.16 -2.38
C GLU A 294 -4.02 -26.77 -2.37
N GLN A 295 -3.74 -25.95 -1.34
CA GLN A 295 -4.32 -24.62 -1.20
C GLN A 295 -3.56 -23.59 -2.05
N VAL A 296 -4.31 -22.76 -2.77
CA VAL A 296 -3.78 -21.55 -3.42
C VAL A 296 -4.29 -20.34 -2.65
N ILE A 297 -3.36 -19.52 -2.19
CA ILE A 297 -3.63 -18.26 -1.50
C ILE A 297 -3.14 -17.16 -2.45
N ALA A 298 -3.99 -16.17 -2.74
CA ALA A 298 -3.67 -15.12 -3.69
C ALA A 298 -3.83 -13.75 -3.05
N SER A 299 -2.92 -12.83 -3.39
CA SER A 299 -3.18 -11.42 -3.14
C SER A 299 -4.29 -10.96 -4.08
N ASN A 300 -5.21 -10.18 -3.55
CA ASN A 300 -6.30 -9.62 -4.32
C ASN A 300 -6.67 -8.25 -3.77
N GLY A 301 -6.73 -7.23 -4.64
CA GLY A 301 -7.20 -5.89 -4.30
C GLY A 301 -8.50 -5.51 -5.01
N GLU A 302 -8.82 -6.19 -6.10
CA GLU A 302 -9.92 -5.90 -7.03
C GLU A 302 -11.06 -6.95 -6.91
N MET A 303 -12.32 -6.50 -6.97
CA MET A 303 -13.56 -7.31 -7.16
C MET A 303 -13.83 -8.50 -6.21
N GLY A 304 -12.93 -8.83 -5.30
CA GLY A 304 -13.01 -9.98 -4.38
C GLY A 304 -12.62 -9.57 -2.96
N PRO A 305 -12.73 -10.48 -1.96
CA PRO A 305 -12.23 -10.19 -0.63
C PRO A 305 -10.75 -9.85 -0.75
N ARG A 306 -10.35 -8.74 -0.12
CA ARG A 306 -8.97 -8.30 -0.22
C ARG A 306 -8.07 -9.21 0.58
N SER A 307 -6.89 -9.48 0.06
CA SER A 307 -5.88 -10.27 0.76
C SER A 307 -4.51 -9.84 0.30
N PHE A 308 -3.55 -9.82 1.21
CA PHE A 308 -2.23 -9.24 0.96
C PHE A 308 -1.14 -10.22 1.41
N LEU A 309 -0.34 -10.69 0.45
CA LEU A 309 0.80 -11.57 0.71
C LEU A 309 2.08 -10.74 0.64
N LEU A 310 2.60 -10.29 1.78
CA LEU A 310 3.82 -9.49 1.82
C LEU A 310 5.06 -10.39 1.78
N THR A 311 6.02 -10.05 0.93
CA THR A 311 7.34 -10.68 0.88
C THR A 311 8.30 -9.94 1.81
N LEU A 312 8.75 -10.61 2.87
CA LEU A 312 9.41 -9.99 4.02
C LEU A 312 10.95 -10.08 3.99
N THR A 313 11.50 -10.54 2.88
CA THR A 313 12.95 -10.81 2.72
C THR A 313 13.56 -10.11 1.52
N ASN A 314 12.75 -9.57 0.60
CA ASN A 314 13.21 -8.94 -0.64
C ASN A 314 13.60 -7.47 -0.53
N GLY A 315 13.93 -7.01 0.68
CA GLY A 315 14.42 -5.66 0.90
C GLY A 315 13.96 -5.03 2.19
N ASP A 316 14.33 -3.77 2.32
CA ASP A 316 13.91 -2.85 3.38
C ASP A 316 14.17 -1.41 2.91
N ARG A 317 13.82 -0.42 3.73
CA ARG A 317 14.00 1.00 3.42
C ARG A 317 15.47 1.41 3.20
N GLN A 318 16.42 0.72 3.81
CA GLN A 318 17.84 1.06 3.73
C GLN A 318 18.49 0.45 2.48
N ARG A 319 18.15 -0.80 2.14
CA ARG A 319 18.71 -1.53 0.99
C ARG A 319 17.94 -1.34 -0.31
N GLY A 320 16.71 -0.82 -0.23
CA GLY A 320 15.72 -0.87 -1.30
C GLY A 320 15.11 -2.27 -1.45
N TYR A 321 14.29 -2.46 -2.48
CA TYR A 321 13.55 -3.70 -2.72
C TYR A 321 13.96 -4.34 -4.05
N ALA A 322 14.30 -5.63 -4.04
CA ALA A 322 14.58 -6.44 -5.21
C ALA A 322 14.54 -7.93 -4.87
N ALA A 323 14.11 -8.78 -5.82
CA ALA A 323 14.11 -10.23 -5.64
C ALA A 323 15.49 -10.81 -5.29
N ARG A 324 16.58 -10.19 -5.75
CA ARG A 324 17.95 -10.60 -5.39
C ARG A 324 18.31 -10.45 -3.91
N TYR A 325 17.46 -9.79 -3.11
CA TYR A 325 17.67 -9.61 -1.67
C TYR A 325 17.06 -10.72 -0.81
N ALA A 326 16.41 -11.72 -1.42
CA ALA A 326 15.94 -12.93 -0.77
C ALA A 326 16.98 -13.52 0.18
N LEU A 327 16.53 -14.25 1.21
CA LEU A 327 17.41 -14.81 2.23
C LEU A 327 18.25 -15.95 1.64
N PRO A 328 19.59 -15.83 1.57
CA PRO A 328 20.43 -16.91 1.07
C PRO A 328 20.71 -17.93 2.17
N THR A 329 20.11 -19.13 2.11
CA THR A 329 20.30 -20.14 3.18
C THR A 329 21.76 -20.59 3.33
N ARG A 330 22.56 -20.47 2.26
CA ARG A 330 24.02 -20.73 2.29
C ARG A 330 24.80 -19.82 3.24
N ALA A 331 24.23 -18.67 3.62
CA ALA A 331 24.80 -17.78 4.63
C ALA A 331 24.45 -18.22 6.07
N LEU A 332 23.55 -19.19 6.21
CA LEU A 332 23.12 -19.79 7.46
C LEU A 332 23.78 -21.16 7.62
N ARG A 333 24.10 -21.55 8.86
CA ARG A 333 24.55 -22.91 9.15
C ARG A 333 23.36 -23.87 9.09
N ASP A 334 23.60 -25.15 8.82
CA ASP A 334 22.53 -26.13 8.96
C ASP A 334 22.01 -26.15 10.40
N GLY A 335 20.68 -26.20 10.55
CA GLY A 335 20.04 -26.12 11.86
C GLY A 335 18.68 -25.45 11.84
N ARG A 336 18.16 -25.17 13.04
CA ARG A 336 16.81 -24.61 13.25
C ARG A 336 16.85 -23.11 13.38
N TYR A 337 15.82 -22.46 12.84
CA TYR A 337 15.66 -21.02 12.80
C TYR A 337 14.22 -20.63 13.09
N ARG A 338 14.04 -19.41 13.60
CA ARG A 338 12.74 -18.78 13.79
C ARG A 338 12.75 -17.39 13.15
N TYR A 339 11.83 -17.15 12.25
CA TYR A 339 11.45 -15.80 11.86
C TYR A 339 10.34 -15.31 12.77
N GLU A 340 10.51 -14.10 13.28
CA GLU A 340 9.44 -13.39 13.98
C GLU A 340 8.99 -12.20 13.14
N ILE A 341 7.68 -11.96 13.14
CA ILE A 341 6.99 -10.96 12.32
C ILE A 341 6.20 -10.08 13.29
N GLU A 342 6.33 -8.77 13.15
CA GLU A 342 5.53 -7.77 13.86
C GLU A 342 4.85 -6.88 12.81
N ALA A 343 3.53 -6.82 12.81
CA ALA A 343 2.75 -5.93 11.97
C ALA A 343 2.08 -4.87 12.84
N ALA A 344 2.06 -3.62 12.37
CA ALA A 344 1.38 -2.51 13.03
C ALA A 344 0.51 -1.73 12.04
N ASP A 345 -0.64 -1.26 12.51
CA ASP A 345 -1.51 -0.34 11.79
C ASP A 345 -1.02 1.12 11.92
N LEU A 346 -1.79 2.06 11.38
CA LEU A 346 -1.47 3.48 11.45
C LEU A 346 -1.68 4.08 12.86
N ALA A 347 -2.60 3.52 13.65
CA ALA A 347 -2.90 3.96 15.01
C ALA A 347 -1.88 3.43 16.05
N GLY A 348 -1.02 2.49 15.64
CA GLY A 348 0.00 1.87 16.48
C GLY A 348 -0.45 0.59 17.18
N ASN A 349 -1.60 0.00 16.82
CA ASN A 349 -1.96 -1.33 17.29
C ASN A 349 -1.05 -2.37 16.62
N VAL A 350 -0.67 -3.42 17.35
CA VAL A 350 0.37 -4.37 16.94
C VAL A 350 -0.14 -5.80 17.04
N ALA A 351 0.26 -6.62 16.06
CA ALA A 351 0.18 -8.07 16.13
C ALA A 351 1.53 -8.71 15.83
N SER A 352 1.72 -9.94 16.28
CA SER A 352 2.96 -10.68 16.10
C SER A 352 2.70 -12.14 15.75
N ALA A 353 3.59 -12.72 14.96
CA ALA A 353 3.60 -14.13 14.59
C ALA A 353 5.04 -14.64 14.48
N ALA A 354 5.20 -15.97 14.43
CA ALA A 354 6.49 -16.58 14.20
C ALA A 354 6.37 -17.81 13.29
N LEU A 355 7.43 -18.05 12.50
CA LEU A 355 7.58 -19.23 11.65
C LEU A 355 8.91 -19.90 11.96
N GLU A 356 8.87 -21.17 12.37
CA GLU A 356 10.07 -21.98 12.54
C GLU A 356 10.37 -22.79 11.28
N PHE A 357 11.65 -22.97 10.98
CA PHE A 357 12.12 -23.73 9.83
C PHE A 357 13.49 -24.34 10.08
N GLU A 358 13.88 -25.28 9.22
CA GLU A 358 15.20 -25.92 9.25
C GLU A 358 15.96 -25.63 7.96
N VAL A 359 17.21 -25.20 8.07
CA VAL A 359 18.12 -25.07 6.92
C VAL A 359 18.92 -26.36 6.77
N ARG A 360 18.94 -26.91 5.55
CA ARG A 360 19.84 -28.00 5.14
C ARG A 360 20.48 -27.66 3.80
N ASN A 361 21.65 -27.04 3.84
CA ASN A 361 22.38 -26.73 2.61
C ASN A 361 22.93 -28.02 2.00
N ARG A 362 22.76 -28.18 0.69
CA ARG A 362 23.28 -29.32 -0.08
C ARG A 362 24.56 -28.98 -0.80
#